data_AF-A0A957T4Q6-F1
#
_entry.id   AF-A0A957T4Q6-F1
#
_cell.length_a   1.000
_cell.length_b   1.000
_cell.length_c   1.000
_cell.angle_alpha   90.00
_cell.angle_beta   90.00
_cell.angle_gamma   90.00
#
_symmetry.space_group_name_H-M   'P 1'
#
loop_
_entity.id
_entity.type
_entity.pdbx_description
1 polymer ?
#
loop_
_entity_poly.entity_id
_entity_poly.type
_entity_poly.pdbx_seq_one_letter_code
_entity_poly.pdbx_strand_id
1 'polypeptide(L)' 'FAITYHRNLRSRNQTKSALDEVPGIGPSRKKALLQYFGGDVDKIRQANLEDLLSVPGMTRRAAEAIKEHL' A
#
# COMPACT_ATOMS: atom_id res chain seq x y z
N PHE A 1 -37.22 -13.83 -0.34
CA PHE A 1 -36.54 -13.63 -1.64
C PHE A 1 -35.16 -13.01 -1.38
N ALA A 2 -34.13 -13.62 -1.99
CA ALA A 2 -32.72 -13.25 -2.11
C ALA A 2 -32.14 -12.08 -1.30
N ILE A 3 -31.23 -12.45 -0.41
CA ILE A 3 -30.19 -11.63 0.23
C ILE A 3 -29.19 -11.16 -0.84
N THR A 4 -28.44 -10.09 -0.54
CA THR A 4 -27.23 -9.63 -1.25
C THR A 4 -27.40 -9.07 -2.65
N TYR A 5 -27.85 -7.83 -2.77
CA TYR A 5 -27.35 -6.95 -3.82
C TYR A 5 -27.35 -5.52 -3.27
N HIS A 6 -26.26 -4.78 -3.49
CA HIS A 6 -25.98 -3.42 -2.98
C HIS A 6 -25.22 -3.27 -1.64
N ARG A 7 -24.36 -4.23 -1.26
CA ARG A 7 -23.33 -4.02 -0.21
C ARG A 7 -21.92 -3.83 -0.77
N ASN A 8 -21.73 -3.06 -1.85
CA ASN A 8 -20.35 -2.77 -2.28
C ASN A 8 -20.16 -1.43 -3.01
N LEU A 9 -20.90 -0.40 -2.60
CA LEU A 9 -20.58 0.99 -2.97
C LEU A 9 -19.72 1.72 -1.92
N ARG A 10 -19.17 0.99 -0.92
CA ARG A 10 -18.52 1.59 0.26
C ARG A 10 -16.99 1.49 0.30
N SER A 11 -16.33 0.86 -0.67
CA SER A 11 -14.88 0.63 -0.59
C SER A 11 -14.01 1.66 -1.33
N ARG A 12 -14.59 2.59 -2.10
CA ARG A 12 -13.78 3.53 -2.91
C ARG A 12 -13.26 4.75 -2.15
N ASN A 13 -13.88 5.13 -1.03
CA ASN A 13 -13.63 6.44 -0.39
C ASN A 13 -13.27 6.42 1.10
N GLN A 14 -12.98 5.27 1.74
CA GLN A 14 -12.95 5.22 3.22
C GLN A 14 -11.76 4.56 3.91
N THR A 15 -10.67 4.23 3.23
CA THR A 15 -9.48 3.73 3.93
C THR A 15 -8.30 4.63 3.63
N LYS A 16 -7.92 5.47 4.60
CA LYS A 16 -6.52 5.85 4.75
C LYS A 16 -5.73 4.55 4.62
N SER A 17 -4.96 4.42 3.55
CA SER A 17 -4.12 3.25 3.39
C SER A 17 -3.06 3.35 4.48
N ALA A 18 -2.65 2.24 5.09
CA ALA A 18 -1.56 2.27 6.05
C ALA A 18 -0.26 2.85 5.44
N LEU A 19 -0.15 2.87 4.11
CA LEU A 19 0.88 3.58 3.34
C LEU A 19 0.78 5.11 3.39
N ASP A 20 -0.41 5.69 3.60
CA ASP A 20 -0.63 7.14 3.70
C ASP A 20 -0.16 7.69 5.05
N GLU A 21 -0.03 6.83 6.06
CA GLU A 21 0.49 7.19 7.39
C GLU A 21 2.03 7.13 7.44
N VAL A 22 2.67 6.55 6.42
CA VAL A 22 4.13 6.43 6.36
C VAL A 22 4.76 7.75 5.92
N PRO A 23 5.59 8.39 6.76
CA PRO A 23 6.26 9.63 6.41
C PRO A 23 7.23 9.42 5.25
N GLY A 24 7.10 10.26 4.21
CA GLY A 24 7.92 10.17 3.00
C GLY A 24 7.39 9.21 1.93
N ILE A 25 6.25 8.55 2.15
CA ILE A 25 5.52 7.82 1.11
C ILE A 25 4.43 8.71 0.53
N GLY A 26 4.77 9.35 -0.60
CA GLY A 26 3.81 10.11 -1.38
C GLY A 26 2.95 9.23 -2.30
N PRO A 27 1.93 9.84 -2.96
CA PRO A 27 1.00 9.12 -3.85
C PRO A 27 1.70 8.40 -5.02
N SER A 28 2.83 8.93 -5.50
CA SER A 28 3.64 8.29 -6.55
C SER A 28 4.26 6.98 -6.09
N ARG A 29 4.94 6.97 -4.93
CA ARG A 29 5.54 5.76 -4.35
C ARG A 29 4.51 4.74 -3.93
N LYS A 30 3.41 5.19 -3.33
CA LYS A 30 2.26 4.33 -3.01
C LYS A 30 1.73 3.63 -4.25
N LYS A 31 1.51 4.37 -5.35
CA LYS A 31 1.06 3.77 -6.61
C LYS A 31 2.06 2.76 -7.15
N ALA A 32 3.36 3.07 -7.11
CA ALA A 32 4.41 2.15 -7.54
C ALA A 32 4.44 0.85 -6.70
N LEU A 33 4.34 0.96 -5.38
CA LEU A 33 4.26 -0.19 -4.47
C LEU A 33 3.01 -1.03 -4.75
N LEU A 34 1.84 -0.39 -4.86
CA LEU A 34 0.60 -1.10 -5.18
C LEU A 34 0.69 -1.76 -6.55
N GLN A 35 1.31 -1.14 -7.56
CA GLN A 35 1.51 -1.78 -8.85
C GLN A 35 2.47 -2.97 -8.78
N TYR A 36 3.56 -2.84 -8.02
CA TYR A 36 4.56 -3.90 -7.87
C TYR A 36 4.03 -5.11 -7.08
N PHE A 37 3.32 -4.86 -5.97
CA PHE A 37 2.80 -5.89 -5.08
C PHE A 37 1.35 -6.30 -5.39
N GLY A 38 0.77 -5.84 -6.50
CA GLY A 38 -0.55 -6.25 -6.98
C GLY A 38 -1.75 -5.69 -6.21
N GLY A 39 -1.58 -4.52 -5.59
CA GLY A 39 -2.62 -3.81 -4.83
C GLY A 39 -2.79 -4.30 -3.40
N ASP A 40 -1.94 -5.23 -2.97
CA ASP A 40 -2.00 -5.88 -1.67
C ASP A 40 -1.04 -5.22 -0.68
N VAL A 41 -1.60 -4.59 0.35
CA VAL A 41 -0.83 -3.89 1.38
C VAL A 41 -0.16 -4.87 2.34
N ASP A 42 -0.73 -6.06 2.55
CA ASP A 42 -0.13 -7.06 3.44
C ASP A 42 1.15 -7.64 2.81
N LYS A 43 1.18 -7.80 1.49
CA LYS A 43 2.42 -8.14 0.78
C LYS A 43 3.49 -7.08 0.93
N ILE A 44 3.13 -5.80 0.90
CA ILE A 44 4.09 -4.69 1.10
C ILE A 44 4.65 -4.73 2.52
N ARG A 45 3.81 -5.01 3.53
CA ARG A 45 4.23 -5.15 4.93
C ARG A 45 5.19 -6.34 5.12
N GLN A 46 4.89 -7.48 4.50
CA GLN A 46 5.71 -8.69 4.59
C GLN A 46 6.98 -8.63 3.72
N ALA A 47 7.01 -7.74 2.73
CA ALA A 47 8.15 -7.57 1.84
C ALA A 47 9.44 -7.24 2.61
N ASN A 48 10.56 -7.69 2.04
CA ASN A 48 11.87 -7.35 2.55
C ASN A 48 12.29 -5.96 2.07
N LEU A 49 13.30 -5.40 2.73
CA LEU A 49 13.84 -4.08 2.35
C LEU A 49 14.29 -4.05 0.88
N GLU A 50 14.89 -5.15 0.40
CA GLU A 50 15.36 -5.26 -0.99
C GLU A 50 14.22 -5.28 -2.00
N ASP A 51 13.09 -5.93 -1.68
CA ASP A 51 11.90 -5.95 -2.54
C ASP A 51 11.29 -4.56 -2.64
N LEU A 52 11.22 -3.84 -1.51
CA LEU A 52 10.76 -2.45 -1.48
C LEU A 52 11.69 -1.55 -2.28
N LEU A 53 13.01 -1.74 -2.16
CA LEU A 53 14.02 -1.00 -2.93
C LEU A 53 13.98 -1.29 -4.43
N SER A 54 13.53 -2.49 -4.82
CA SER A 54 13.34 -2.86 -6.22
C SER A 54 12.18 -2.11 -6.88
N VAL A 55 11.32 -1.46 -6.10
CA VAL A 55 10.23 -0.65 -6.64
C VAL A 55 10.77 0.65 -7.25
N PRO A 56 10.40 0.98 -8.49
CA PRO A 56 10.89 2.18 -9.16
C PRO A 56 10.50 3.44 -8.40
N GLY A 57 11.49 4.30 -8.13
CA GLY A 57 11.31 5.54 -7.35
C GLY A 57 11.32 5.35 -5.83
N MET A 58 11.56 4.13 -5.35
CA MET A 58 11.80 3.87 -3.93
C MET A 58 13.22 4.26 -3.53
N THR A 59 13.36 4.73 -2.30
CA THR A 59 14.66 4.99 -1.67
C THR A 59 14.77 4.18 -0.40
N ARG A 60 16.00 3.97 0.07
CA ARG A 60 16.24 3.23 1.31
C ARG A 60 15.49 3.80 2.51
N ARG A 61 15.53 5.12 2.68
CA ARG A 61 14.75 5.82 3.72
C ARG A 61 13.24 5.56 3.63
N ALA A 62 12.70 5.52 2.42
CA ALA A 62 11.27 5.27 2.21
C ALA A 62 10.91 3.81 2.52
N ALA A 63 11.75 2.86 2.11
CA ALA A 63 11.59 1.44 2.43
C ALA A 63 11.72 1.17 3.94
N GLU A 64 12.68 1.81 4.60
CA GLU A 64 12.85 1.73 6.06
C GLU A 64 11.63 2.31 6.79
N ALA A 65 11.13 3.47 6.37
CA ALA A 65 9.93 4.08 6.95
C ALA A 65 8.71 3.16 6.86
N ILE A 66 8.55 2.44 5.74
CA ILE A 66 7.49 1.42 5.56
C ILE A 66 7.65 0.32 6.60
N LYS A 67 8.85 -0.26 6.74
CA LYS A 67 9.10 -1.35 7.72
C LYS A 67 8.95 -0.90 9.17
N GLU A 68 9.16 0.38 9.46
CA GLU A 68 9.01 0.94 10.80
C GLU A 68 7.53 1.22 11.15
N HIS A 69 6.72 1.59 10.16
CA HIS A 69 5.32 2.01 10.38
C HIS A 69 4.27 0.92 10.10
N LEU A 70 4.61 -0.17 9.40
CA LEU A 70 3.69 -1.26 9.04
C LEU A 70 3.98 -2.55 9.78
#